data_AF-A0A7C5KYZ6-F1
#
_entry.id   AF-A0A7C5KYZ6-F1
#
_cell.length_a   1.000
_cell.length_b   1.000
_cell.length_c   1.000
_cell.angle_alpha   90.00
_cell.angle_beta   90.00
_cell.angle_gamma   90.00
#
_symmetry.space_group_name_H-M   'P 1'
#
loop_
_entity.id
_entity.type
_entity.pdbx_description
1 polymer ?
#
loop_
_entity_poly.entity_id
_entity_poly.type
_entity_poly.pdbx_seq_one_letter_code
_entity_poly.pdbx_strand_id
1 'polypeptide(L)'
;MRKAIAALKKQPPDFIVAEFFYGYGNNYAGVNISNLDVLLYSLQKYSPHTRVIILVEKDEYKHVFKLNNIIELHDVLKFPVKIKSLQTSLTR
;
A
#
# COMPACT_ATOMS: atom_id res chain seq x y z
N MET A 1 0.49 11.98 -1.01
CA MET A 1 -0.60 11.44 -0.16
C MET A 1 -1.93 12.21 -0.19
N ARG A 2 -1.98 13.51 0.09
CA ARG A 2 -3.25 14.27 0.21
C ARG A 2 -4.24 14.11 -0.96
N LYS A 3 -3.77 14.13 -2.21
CA LYS A 3 -4.63 13.97 -3.40
C LYS A 3 -5.26 12.56 -3.49
N ALA A 4 -4.50 11.51 -3.17
CA ALA A 4 -4.98 10.14 -3.19
C ALA A 4 -6.11 9.94 -2.16
N ILE A 5 -5.95 10.48 -0.95
CA ILE A 5 -6.99 10.44 0.09
C ILE A 5 -8.23 11.24 -0.32
N ALA A 6 -8.05 12.38 -0.98
CA ALA A 6 -9.18 13.15 -1.50
C ALA A 6 -9.96 12.40 -2.59
N ALA A 7 -9.26 11.67 -3.47
CA ALA A 7 -9.89 10.81 -4.48
C ALA A 7 -10.62 9.62 -3.83
N LEU A 8 -9.97 8.96 -2.86
CA LEU A 8 -10.53 7.85 -2.09
C LEU A 8 -11.90 8.18 -1.48
N LYS A 9 -12.05 9.38 -0.92
CA LYS A 9 -13.31 9.84 -0.30
C LYS A 9 -14.42 10.08 -1.32
N LYS A 10 -14.09 10.35 -2.58
CA LYS A 10 -15.06 10.62 -3.65
C LYS A 10 -15.49 9.34 -4.35
N GLN A 11 -14.53 8.45 -4.60
CA GLN A 11 -14.74 7.21 -5.32
C GLN A 11 -13.90 6.11 -4.65
N PRO A 12 -14.52 5.23 -3.85
CA PRO A 12 -13.82 4.09 -3.27
C PRO A 12 -13.44 3.11 -4.40
N PRO A 13 -12.14 2.85 -4.64
CA PRO A 13 -11.72 1.95 -5.71
C PRO A 13 -11.76 0.48 -5.25
N ASP A 14 -11.95 -0.45 -6.18
CA ASP A 14 -11.84 -1.89 -5.88
C ASP A 14 -10.41 -2.29 -5.52
N PHE A 15 -9.43 -1.62 -6.13
CA PHE A 15 -8.00 -1.85 -5.92
C PHE A 15 -7.23 -0.56 -5.72
N ILE A 16 -6.20 -0.62 -4.87
CA ILE A 16 -5.10 0.34 -4.87
C ILE A 16 -3.81 -0.41 -5.14
N VAL A 17 -3.03 0.13 -6.08
CA VAL A 17 -1.67 -0.30 -6.35
C VAL A 17 -0.75 0.82 -5.88
N ALA A 18 0.18 0.51 -4.98
CA ALA A 18 1.04 1.52 -4.38
C ALA A 18 2.46 1.00 -4.20
N GLU A 19 3.43 1.89 -4.41
CA GLU A 19 4.84 1.62 -4.18
C GLU A 19 5.20 1.85 -2.71
N PHE A 20 5.85 0.85 -2.10
CA PHE A 20 6.27 0.87 -0.72
C PHE A 20 7.71 1.35 -0.59
N PHE A 21 7.91 2.27 0.36
CA PHE A 21 9.22 2.70 0.84
C PHE A 21 9.23 2.61 2.36
N TYR A 22 10.25 1.95 2.92
CA TYR A 22 10.34 1.79 4.35
C TYR A 22 10.77 3.08 5.05
N GLY A 23 10.09 3.44 6.13
CA GLY A 23 10.48 4.55 6.99
C GLY A 23 11.63 4.15 7.90
N TYR A 24 12.88 4.43 7.51
CA TYR A 24 14.08 4.16 8.32
C TYR A 24 14.22 5.06 9.59
N GLY A 25 13.13 5.59 10.12
CA GLY A 25 13.14 6.49 11.28
C GLY A 25 13.51 7.95 10.97
N ASN A 26 13.77 8.30 9.71
CA ASN A 26 14.10 9.66 9.28
C ASN A 26 12.87 10.54 8.99
N ASN A 27 11.67 10.06 9.31
CA ASN A 27 10.46 10.85 9.25
C ASN A 27 10.43 11.70 10.53
N TYR A 28 10.22 13.03 10.42
CA TYR A 28 10.33 14.02 11.51
C TYR A 28 9.62 13.66 12.85
N ALA A 29 8.72 12.67 12.84
CA ALA A 29 8.01 12.17 14.02
C ALA A 29 8.37 10.73 14.45
N GLY A 30 9.10 9.94 13.64
CA GLY A 30 9.45 8.54 13.95
C GLY A 30 8.26 7.57 14.05
N VAL A 31 7.02 8.03 13.79
CA VAL A 31 5.78 7.27 14.06
C VAL A 31 5.39 6.33 12.91
N ASN A 32 5.68 6.69 11.67
CA ASN A 32 5.21 5.93 10.50
C ASN A 32 6.19 4.81 10.12
N ILE A 33 5.65 3.62 9.88
CA ILE A 33 6.29 2.43 9.32
C ILE A 33 6.79 2.70 7.90
N SER A 34 6.02 3.43 7.08
CA SER A 34 6.27 3.63 5.66
C SER A 34 5.69 4.94 5.11
N ASN A 35 5.91 5.18 3.82
CA ASN A 35 5.23 6.24 3.06
C ASN A 35 3.71 6.05 2.93
N LEU A 36 3.18 4.84 3.18
CA LEU A 36 1.78 4.48 2.93
C LEU A 36 0.89 4.56 4.17
N ASP A 37 1.42 4.66 5.38
CA ASP A 37 0.67 4.56 6.63
C ASP A 37 -0.61 5.42 6.65
N VAL A 38 -0.48 6.70 6.32
CA VAL A 38 -1.60 7.64 6.30
C VAL A 38 -2.66 7.23 5.27
N LEU A 39 -2.27 6.63 4.13
CA LEU A 39 -3.21 6.06 3.17
C LEU A 39 -3.95 4.89 3.76
N LEU A 40 -3.22 3.94 4.35
CA LEU A 40 -3.76 2.65 4.80
C LEU A 40 -4.73 2.87 5.97
N TYR A 41 -4.41 3.75 6.91
CA TYR A 41 -5.36 4.19 7.94
C TYR A 41 -6.58 4.90 7.36
N SER A 42 -6.42 5.69 6.29
CA SER A 42 -7.55 6.30 5.61
C SER A 42 -8.44 5.27 4.90
N LEU A 43 -7.85 4.20 4.35
CA LEU A 43 -8.59 3.12 3.69
C LEU A 43 -9.52 2.39 4.64
N GLN A 44 -9.03 2.04 5.84
CA GLN A 44 -9.86 1.42 6.87
C GLN A 44 -11.16 2.19 7.12
N LYS A 45 -11.10 3.53 7.09
CA LYS A 45 -12.25 4.40 7.37
C LYS A 45 -13.14 4.63 6.15
N TYR A 46 -12.56 4.88 4.99
CA TYR A 46 -13.29 5.40 3.83
C TYR A 46 -13.54 4.36 2.73
N SER A 47 -12.78 3.27 2.71
CA SER A 47 -12.95 2.20 1.72
C SER A 47 -12.40 0.87 2.25
N PRO A 48 -13.05 0.27 3.26
CA PRO A 48 -12.55 -0.94 3.93
C PRO A 48 -12.50 -2.17 3.01
N HIS A 49 -13.21 -2.16 1.89
CA HIS A 49 -13.23 -3.25 0.91
C HIS A 49 -12.20 -3.08 -0.22
N THR A 50 -11.46 -1.96 -0.26
CA THR A 50 -10.41 -1.77 -1.27
C THR A 50 -9.29 -2.77 -1.05
N ARG A 51 -8.98 -3.54 -2.09
CA ARG A 51 -7.88 -4.51 -2.09
C ARG A 51 -6.55 -3.80 -2.35
N VAL A 52 -5.59 -3.97 -1.44
CA VAL A 52 -4.29 -3.28 -1.50
C VAL A 52 -3.22 -4.18 -2.10
N ILE A 53 -2.64 -3.75 -3.22
CA ILE A 53 -1.50 -4.37 -3.90
C ILE A 53 -0.27 -3.50 -3.67
N ILE A 54 0.78 -4.08 -3.09
CA ILE A 54 2.03 -3.38 -2.82
C ILE A 54 3.06 -3.74 -3.86
N LEU A 55 3.71 -2.73 -4.44
CA LEU A 55 4.92 -2.88 -5.25
C LEU A 55 6.11 -2.52 -4.36
N VAL A 56 7.16 -3.33 -4.36
CA VAL A 56 8.28 -3.14 -3.44
C VAL A 56 9.61 -3.58 -4.03
N GLU A 57 10.67 -2.88 -3.64
CA GLU A 57 12.03 -3.30 -3.95
C GLU A 57 12.41 -4.60 -3.23
N LYS A 58 13.29 -5.39 -3.85
CA LYS A 58 13.66 -6.71 -3.32
C LYS A 58 14.21 -6.62 -1.89
N ASP A 59 15.01 -5.59 -1.61
CA ASP A 59 15.68 -5.40 -0.32
C ASP A 59 14.74 -4.86 0.77
N GLU A 60 13.66 -4.20 0.36
CA GLU A 60 12.64 -3.64 1.25
C GLU A 60 11.49 -4.61 1.53
N TYR A 61 11.35 -5.69 0.73
CA TYR A 61 10.27 -6.68 0.88
C TYR A 61 10.14 -7.22 2.32
N LYS A 62 11.27 -7.40 3.01
CA LYS A 62 11.30 -7.84 4.41
C LYS A 62 10.59 -6.90 5.38
N HIS A 63 10.26 -5.68 4.98
CA HIS A 63 9.55 -4.71 5.83
C HIS A 63 8.06 -4.61 5.52
N VAL A 64 7.60 -5.15 4.38
CA VAL A 64 6.20 -5.04 3.95
C VAL A 64 5.24 -5.71 4.93
N PHE A 65 5.64 -6.81 5.57
CA PHE A 65 4.79 -7.50 6.55
C PHE A 65 4.34 -6.59 7.70
N LYS A 66 5.09 -5.51 7.99
CA LYS A 66 4.72 -4.54 9.03
C LYS A 66 3.42 -3.80 8.70
N LEU A 67 3.06 -3.69 7.42
CA LEU A 67 1.79 -3.09 6.99
C LEU A 67 0.57 -3.91 7.41
N ASN A 68 0.74 -5.21 7.68
CA ASN A 68 -0.36 -6.07 8.18
C ASN A 68 -0.87 -5.63 9.56
N ASN A 69 -0.11 -4.81 10.30
CA ASN A 69 -0.59 -4.17 11.52
C ASN A 69 -1.61 -3.05 11.27
N ILE A 70 -1.70 -2.57 10.02
CA ILE A 70 -2.64 -1.54 9.58
C ILE A 70 -3.74 -2.18 8.73
N ILE A 71 -3.41 -2.93 7.69
CA ILE A 71 -4.41 -3.55 6.81
C ILE A 71 -3.89 -4.86 6.25
N GLU A 72 -4.80 -5.82 6.05
CA GLU A 72 -4.47 -7.03 5.31
C GLU A 72 -4.19 -6.68 3.85
N LEU A 73 -3.01 -7.05 3.37
CA LEU A 73 -2.61 -6.80 1.99
C LEU A 73 -3.22 -7.86 1.07
N HIS A 74 -3.83 -7.42 -0.03
CA HIS A 74 -4.33 -8.34 -1.05
C HIS A 74 -3.19 -9.04 -1.76
N ASP A 75 -2.15 -8.30 -2.18
CA ASP A 75 -0.97 -8.89 -2.83
C ASP A 75 0.30 -8.06 -2.65
N VAL A 76 1.46 -8.69 -2.82
CA VAL A 76 2.77 -8.01 -2.78
C VAL A 76 3.63 -8.46 -3.96
N LEU A 77 4.00 -7.52 -4.81
CA LEU A 77 4.79 -7.72 -6.02
C LEU A 77 6.16 -7.08 -5.88
N LYS A 78 7.22 -7.83 -6.20
CA LYS A 78 8.60 -7.33 -6.17
C LYS A 78 8.99 -6.72 -7.51
N PHE A 79 9.76 -5.64 -7.50
CA PHE A 79 10.37 -5.12 -8.71
C PHE A 79 11.47 -6.06 -9.25
N PRO A 80 11.65 -6.11 -10.59
CA PRO A 80 10.79 -5.53 -11.61
C PRO A 80 9.44 -6.29 -11.72
N VAL A 81 8.33 -5.54 -11.76
CA VAL A 81 6.98 -6.12 -11.79
C VAL A 81 6.63 -6.55 -13.22
N LYS A 82 6.33 -7.84 -13.41
CA LYS A 82 5.83 -8.34 -14.69
C LYS A 82 4.34 -8.01 -14.86
N ILE A 83 3.95 -7.56 -16.05
CA ILE A 83 2.55 -7.24 -16.39
C ILE A 83 1.61 -8.41 -16.05
N LYS A 84 2.00 -9.64 -16.39
CA LYS A 84 1.21 -10.85 -16.11
C LYS A 84 0.95 -11.05 -14.61
N SER A 85 1.93 -10.75 -13.76
CA SER A 85 1.79 -10.86 -12.31
C SER A 85 0.77 -9.84 -11.80
N LEU A 86 0.89 -8.58 -12.24
CA LEU A 86 -0.07 -7.54 -11.86
C LEU A 86 -1.49 -7.86 -12.34
N GLN A 87 -1.65 -8.32 -13.58
CA GLN A 87 -2.95 -8.75 -14.10
C GLN A 87 -3.58 -9.86 -13.25
N THR A 88 -2.78 -10.86 -12.86
CA THR A 88 -3.25 -11.96 -11.99
C THR A 88 -3.74 -11.42 -10.64
N SER A 89 -3.03 -10.47 -10.05
CA SER A 89 -3.43 -9.84 -8.78
C SER A 89 -4.76 -9.07 -8.90
N LEU A 90 -5.03 -8.46 -10.06
CA LEU A 90 -6.25 -7.69 -10.31
C LEU A 90 -7.47 -8.55 -10.63
N THR A 91 -7.28 -9.80 -11.06
CA THR A 91 -8.38 -10.68 -11.49
C THR A 91 -8.76 -11.78 -10.50
N ARG A 92 -7.97 -11.98 -9.44
CA ARG A 92 -8.23 -13.03 -8.44
C ARG A 92 -9.23 -12.61 -7.37
#